data_AF-A0A2V9XYY6-F1
#
_entry.id   AF-A0A2V9XYY6-F1
#
_cell.length_a   1.000
_cell.length_b   1.000
_cell.length_c   1.000
_cell.angle_alpha   90.00
_cell.angle_beta   90.00
_cell.angle_gamma   90.00
#
_symmetry.space_group_name_H-M   'P 1'
#
loop_
_entity.id
_entity.type
_entity.pdbx_description
1 polymer ?
#
loop_
_entity_poly.entity_id
_entity_poly.type
_entity_poly.pdbx_seq_one_letter_code
_entity_poly.pdbx_strand_id
1 'polypeptide(L)'
;MAVQACAGCILHARSRRGFAALRHRRPTPAAAGTAQEGGLMPTAVERFDDKARAAFDRIGRNEVYQGELQRHRVYTRFLHWMVAVFFFLSLFSGFGIYLPWLFRWFTPLFGGGPLSRALHPWFGVLFVFFFALQALNWLKPMSWTKADSAWMRRLRSTISGEEKLDPPDTGFFNAGQKVQFWEIVIGCVVYLITGIILWAGARTFGPIAVAFSYILHDISAIIMLGGIFIHMYLSTIGEPGTFQAMTRGAVSEAWAWTFHPAWYKEVTGRDPRRAYEEARQRMEAGRSK
;
A
#
# COMPACT_ATOMS: atom_id res chain seq x y z
N MET A 1 -18.43 -1.49 -25.61
CA MET A 1 -19.27 -0.47 -24.94
C MET A 1 -20.02 -1.11 -23.76
N ALA A 2 -19.31 -1.56 -22.73
CA ALA A 2 -19.90 -2.25 -21.57
C ALA A 2 -19.15 -1.88 -20.26
N VAL A 3 -18.87 -0.59 -20.07
CA VAL A 3 -18.06 -0.08 -18.94
C VAL A 3 -18.80 1.00 -18.11
N GLN A 4 -20.11 1.20 -18.32
CA GLN A 4 -20.83 2.33 -17.72
C GLN A 4 -21.93 1.97 -16.71
N ALA A 5 -22.12 0.70 -16.37
CA ALA A 5 -23.32 0.27 -15.62
C ALA A 5 -23.16 0.12 -14.08
N CYS A 6 -21.98 0.29 -13.48
CA CYS A 6 -21.81 0.06 -12.03
C CYS A 6 -21.49 1.29 -11.16
N ALA A 7 -21.34 2.48 -11.75
CA ALA A 7 -21.00 3.70 -10.99
C ALA A 7 -22.23 4.46 -10.42
N GLY A 8 -23.46 3.97 -10.63
CA GLY A 8 -24.68 4.77 -10.47
C GLY A 8 -25.52 4.59 -9.20
N CYS A 9 -25.09 3.87 -8.17
CA CYS A 9 -26.02 3.45 -7.10
C CYS A 9 -25.63 3.74 -5.63
N ILE A 10 -24.69 4.64 -5.36
CA ILE A 10 -24.37 5.05 -3.97
C ILE A 10 -24.23 6.57 -3.87
N LEU A 11 -25.21 7.32 -4.37
CA LEU A 11 -25.33 8.76 -4.12
C LEU A 11 -26.81 9.15 -4.20
N HIS A 12 -27.59 8.79 -3.17
CA HIS A 12 -28.76 9.56 -2.68
C HIS A 12 -29.50 8.77 -1.59
N ALA A 13 -29.33 9.15 -0.34
CA ALA A 13 -30.35 8.99 0.70
C ALA A 13 -30.00 9.89 1.90
N ARG A 14 -30.20 11.20 1.72
CA ARG A 14 -30.29 12.15 2.84
C ARG A 14 -31.72 12.06 3.38
N SER A 15 -31.92 11.44 4.54
CA SER A 15 -33.18 11.52 5.27
C SER A 15 -32.90 11.84 6.73
N ARG A 16 -33.27 13.06 7.12
CA ARG A 16 -33.31 13.53 8.51
C ARG A 16 -34.59 12.99 9.14
N ARG A 17 -34.51 12.12 10.15
CA ARG A 17 -35.45 12.08 11.30
C ARG A 17 -34.71 11.52 12.51
N GLY A 18 -34.69 12.30 13.59
CA GLY A 18 -33.94 12.00 14.81
C GLY A 18 -34.58 10.91 15.65
N PHE A 19 -33.75 10.23 16.46
CA PHE A 19 -34.19 9.54 17.66
C PHE A 19 -33.03 9.42 18.66
N ALA A 20 -33.34 9.82 19.89
CA ALA A 20 -32.76 9.48 21.19
C ALA A 20 -31.22 9.46 21.38
N ALA A 21 -30.77 10.40 22.21
CA ALA A 21 -29.44 10.43 22.82
C ALA A 21 -29.19 9.17 23.68
N LEU A 22 -28.40 8.24 23.16
CA LEU A 22 -27.75 7.21 23.97
C LEU A 22 -26.51 7.82 24.62
N ARG A 23 -26.59 8.06 25.94
CA ARG A 23 -25.45 8.45 26.78
C ARG A 23 -24.35 7.40 26.62
N HIS A 24 -23.25 7.77 25.95
CA HIS A 24 -22.04 6.95 25.88
C HIS A 24 -21.48 6.73 27.29
N ARG A 25 -21.45 5.46 27.73
CA ARG A 25 -20.52 5.03 28.78
C ARG A 25 -19.10 5.21 28.24
N ARG A 26 -18.21 5.75 29.07
CA ARG A 26 -16.77 5.81 28.80
C ARG A 26 -16.26 4.40 28.46
N PRO A 27 -15.42 4.20 27.43
CA PRO A 27 -14.74 2.93 27.25
C PRO A 27 -13.75 2.75 28.41
N THR A 28 -13.93 1.66 29.17
CA THR A 28 -12.93 1.14 30.10
C THR A 28 -11.67 0.78 29.30
N PRO A 29 -10.46 1.09 29.80
CA PRO A 29 -9.25 0.54 29.20
C PRO A 29 -9.35 -0.98 29.29
N ALA A 30 -9.29 -1.67 28.15
CA ALA A 30 -9.11 -3.11 28.15
C ALA A 30 -7.78 -3.39 28.87
N ALA A 31 -7.86 -4.10 30.00
CA ALA A 31 -6.68 -4.55 30.72
C ALA A 31 -5.90 -5.48 29.78
N ALA A 32 -4.74 -5.01 29.31
CA ALA A 32 -3.78 -5.84 28.62
C ALA A 32 -3.22 -6.84 29.65
N GLY A 33 -3.81 -8.04 29.69
CA GLY A 33 -3.24 -9.17 30.40
C GLY A 33 -1.91 -9.52 29.76
N THR A 34 -0.82 -9.31 30.50
CA THR A 34 0.52 -9.78 30.17
C THR A 34 0.56 -11.29 30.35
N ALA A 35 0.19 -12.03 29.30
CA ALA A 35 0.58 -13.42 29.17
C ALA A 35 2.06 -13.45 28.76
N GLN A 36 2.91 -13.76 29.73
CA GLN A 36 4.35 -13.93 29.56
C GLN A 36 4.59 -15.29 28.89
N GLU A 37 4.51 -15.34 27.56
CA GLU A 37 5.01 -16.48 26.79
C GLU A 37 6.52 -16.32 26.56
N GLY A 38 7.28 -17.38 26.88
CA GLY A 38 8.74 -17.43 26.76
C GLY A 38 9.24 -17.41 25.32
N GLY A 39 9.22 -16.24 24.69
CA GLY A 39 9.78 -15.99 23.36
C GLY A 39 11.17 -15.35 23.41
N LEU A 40 12.01 -15.69 22.42
CA LEU A 40 13.33 -15.07 22.19
C LEU A 40 13.30 -13.55 22.39
N MET A 41 14.39 -13.00 22.94
CA MET A 41 14.60 -11.55 23.03
C MET A 41 14.38 -10.91 21.64
N PRO A 42 13.55 -9.85 21.52
CA PRO A 42 13.29 -9.21 20.25
C PRO A 42 14.60 -8.74 19.62
N THR A 43 14.76 -8.92 18.33
CA THR A 43 15.94 -8.48 17.58
C THR A 43 16.12 -6.96 17.69
N ALA A 44 17.33 -6.46 17.39
CA ALA A 44 17.58 -5.02 17.40
C ALA A 44 16.64 -4.25 16.44
N VAL A 45 16.30 -4.87 15.30
CA VAL A 45 15.36 -4.32 14.31
C VAL A 45 13.94 -4.26 14.88
N GLU A 46 13.47 -5.32 15.51
CA GLU A 46 12.14 -5.35 16.14
C GLU A 46 12.00 -4.29 17.23
N ARG A 47 13.02 -4.14 18.10
CA ARG A 47 13.02 -3.12 19.15
C ARG A 47 12.98 -1.70 18.59
N PHE A 48 13.72 -1.44 17.51
CA PHE A 48 13.71 -0.13 16.85
C PHE A 48 12.33 0.16 16.25
N ASP A 49 11.76 -0.80 15.52
CA ASP A 49 10.45 -0.66 14.88
C ASP A 49 9.33 -0.46 15.92
N ASP A 50 9.35 -1.22 17.02
CA ASP A 50 8.38 -1.08 18.11
C ASP A 50 8.49 0.28 18.82
N LYS A 51 9.71 0.77 19.05
CA LYS A 51 9.93 2.10 19.62
C LYS A 51 9.43 3.21 18.68
N ALA A 52 9.67 3.07 17.38
CA ALA A 52 9.17 4.00 16.37
C ALA A 52 7.64 4.01 16.31
N ARG A 53 7.00 2.82 16.26
CA ARG A 53 5.53 2.67 16.31
C ARG A 53 4.94 3.35 17.54
N ALA A 54 5.52 3.10 18.72
CA ALA A 54 5.06 3.71 19.97
C ALA A 54 5.21 5.24 19.98
N ALA A 55 6.22 5.79 19.33
CA ALA A 55 6.38 7.25 19.21
C ALA A 55 5.32 7.88 18.31
N PHE A 56 5.04 7.26 17.15
CA PHE A 56 4.04 7.76 16.21
C PHE A 56 2.60 7.59 16.70
N ASP A 57 2.30 6.50 17.42
CA ASP A 57 0.98 6.28 18.03
C ASP A 57 0.66 7.34 19.12
N ARG A 58 1.66 8.03 19.68
CA ARG A 58 1.46 9.21 20.56
C ARG A 58 1.13 10.50 19.78
N ILE A 59 1.60 10.61 18.54
CA ILE A 59 1.46 11.82 17.72
C ILE A 59 0.15 11.79 16.92
N GLY A 60 -0.29 10.62 16.46
CA GLY A 60 -1.51 10.45 15.69
C GLY A 60 -2.38 9.32 16.24
N ARG A 61 -3.69 9.54 16.30
CA ARG A 61 -4.68 8.49 16.66
C ARG A 61 -5.20 7.80 15.39
N ASN A 62 -5.46 6.50 15.49
CA ASN A 62 -6.21 5.78 14.47
C ASN A 62 -7.70 5.96 14.76
N GLU A 63 -8.41 6.68 13.90
CA GLU A 63 -9.86 6.82 14.01
C GLU A 63 -10.55 5.64 13.30
N VAL A 64 -11.13 4.75 14.10
CA VAL A 64 -11.89 3.60 13.61
C VAL A 64 -13.34 3.79 14.04
N TYR A 65 -14.25 3.87 13.06
CA TYR A 65 -15.68 4.06 13.31
C TYR A 65 -16.40 2.70 13.41
N GLN A 66 -17.66 2.70 13.86
CA GLN A 66 -18.46 1.47 13.89
C GLN A 66 -18.59 0.88 12.47
N GLY A 67 -18.30 -0.42 12.34
CA GLY A 67 -18.27 -1.09 11.03
C GLY A 67 -16.98 -0.86 10.24
N GLU A 68 -15.92 -0.37 10.87
CA GLU A 68 -14.58 -0.32 10.30
C GLU A 68 -13.60 -1.19 11.10
N LEU A 69 -12.58 -1.70 10.42
CA LEU A 69 -11.46 -2.43 11.00
C LEU A 69 -10.18 -1.63 10.81
N GLN A 70 -9.35 -1.58 11.85
CA GLN A 70 -8.03 -0.98 11.74
C GLN A 70 -7.16 -1.81 10.80
N ARG A 71 -6.65 -1.19 9.74
CA ARG A 71 -5.84 -1.82 8.71
C ARG A 71 -4.36 -1.45 8.84
N HIS A 72 -4.03 -0.15 8.80
CA HIS A 72 -2.65 0.33 8.87
C HIS A 72 -2.49 1.36 9.99
N ARG A 73 -1.44 1.20 10.81
CA ARG A 73 -1.07 2.16 11.87
C ARG A 73 -0.49 3.45 11.29
N VAL A 74 -0.48 4.52 12.09
CA VAL A 74 0.02 5.86 11.68
C VAL A 74 1.45 5.79 11.13
N TYR A 75 2.34 5.08 11.82
CA TYR A 75 3.73 4.92 11.40
C TYR A 75 3.86 4.31 10.00
N THR A 76 3.14 3.22 9.74
CA THR A 76 3.13 2.55 8.44
C THR A 76 2.60 3.47 7.34
N ARG A 77 1.58 4.29 7.63
CA ARG A 77 1.05 5.25 6.65
C ARG A 77 2.06 6.36 6.37
N PHE A 78 2.72 6.89 7.40
CA PHE A 78 3.74 7.92 7.25
C PHE A 78 4.87 7.44 6.33
N LEU A 79 5.43 6.26 6.59
CA LEU A 79 6.46 5.67 5.75
C LEU A 79 5.99 5.52 4.30
N HIS A 80 4.79 4.99 4.07
CA HIS A 80 4.21 4.88 2.73
C HIS A 80 4.13 6.24 2.02
N TRP A 81 3.66 7.29 2.70
CA TRP A 81 3.57 8.63 2.09
C TRP A 81 4.94 9.23 1.80
N MET A 82 5.95 8.98 2.64
CA MET A 82 7.33 9.39 2.34
C MET A 82 7.87 8.66 1.11
N VAL A 83 7.66 7.33 1.03
CA VAL A 83 8.01 6.53 -0.15
C VAL A 83 7.33 7.09 -1.39
N ALA A 84 6.03 7.37 -1.34
CA ALA A 84 5.27 7.92 -2.47
C ALA A 84 5.82 9.30 -2.91
N VAL A 85 6.08 10.21 -1.97
CA VAL A 85 6.64 11.54 -2.27
C VAL A 85 8.00 11.41 -2.96
N PHE A 86 8.95 10.66 -2.38
CA PHE A 86 10.28 10.53 -2.96
C PHE A 86 10.29 9.72 -4.26
N PHE A 87 9.37 8.76 -4.41
CA PHE A 87 9.15 8.07 -5.67
C PHE A 87 8.75 9.05 -6.77
N PHE A 88 7.71 9.88 -6.56
CA PHE A 88 7.27 10.83 -7.59
C PHE A 88 8.29 11.93 -7.86
N LEU A 89 9.02 12.41 -6.83
CA LEU A 89 10.12 13.34 -7.04
C LEU A 89 11.23 12.71 -7.92
N SER A 90 11.58 11.45 -7.67
CA SER A 90 12.56 10.71 -8.48
C SER A 90 12.04 10.47 -9.90
N LEU A 91 10.78 10.06 -10.04
CA LEU A 91 10.14 9.77 -11.32
C LEU A 91 10.11 11.00 -12.22
N PHE A 92 9.60 12.13 -11.73
CA PHE A 92 9.47 13.34 -12.55
C PHE A 92 10.81 14.00 -12.83
N SER A 93 11.76 14.01 -11.87
CA SER A 93 13.12 14.50 -12.14
C SER A 93 13.87 13.60 -13.13
N GLY A 94 13.73 12.28 -13.01
CA GLY A 94 14.32 11.30 -13.92
C GLY A 94 13.78 11.43 -15.35
N PHE A 95 12.45 11.46 -15.52
CA PHE A 95 11.83 11.72 -16.82
C PHE A 95 12.18 13.07 -17.41
N GLY A 96 12.28 14.11 -16.58
CA GLY A 96 12.74 15.42 -17.01
C GLY A 96 14.15 15.38 -17.60
N ILE A 97 15.06 14.58 -17.05
CA ILE A 97 16.45 14.48 -17.54
C ILE A 97 16.56 13.51 -18.71
N TYR A 98 15.79 12.42 -18.71
CA TYR A 98 15.89 11.33 -19.68
C TYR A 98 15.19 11.65 -21.01
N LEU A 99 13.99 12.26 -20.97
CA LEU A 99 13.17 12.49 -22.16
C LEU A 99 13.26 13.96 -22.62
N PRO A 100 13.85 14.24 -23.80
CA PRO A 100 14.06 15.62 -24.27
C PRO A 100 12.78 16.47 -24.34
N TRP A 101 11.64 15.86 -24.65
CA TRP A 101 10.36 16.57 -24.74
C TRP A 101 9.76 16.88 -23.35
N LEU A 102 10.07 16.10 -22.32
CA LEU A 102 9.60 16.34 -20.94
C LEU A 102 10.53 17.26 -20.16
N PHE A 103 11.78 17.43 -20.60
CA PHE A 103 12.76 18.30 -19.97
C PHE A 103 12.21 19.69 -19.68
N ARG A 104 11.51 20.30 -20.64
CA ARG A 104 10.93 21.65 -20.52
C ARG A 104 9.73 21.73 -19.56
N TRP A 105 9.08 20.61 -19.29
CA TRP A 105 7.88 20.56 -18.42
C TRP A 105 8.24 20.24 -16.98
N PHE A 106 9.15 19.28 -16.76
CA PHE A 106 9.46 18.82 -15.41
C PHE A 106 10.66 19.49 -14.77
N THR A 107 11.74 19.79 -15.52
CA THR A 107 12.93 20.37 -14.89
C THR A 107 12.71 21.75 -14.25
N PRO A 108 11.80 22.64 -14.73
CA PRO A 108 11.51 23.89 -14.04
C PRO A 108 10.93 23.69 -12.63
N LEU A 109 10.21 22.60 -12.36
CA LEU A 109 9.66 22.27 -11.04
C LEU A 109 10.76 22.05 -9.99
N PHE A 110 11.96 21.68 -10.44
CA PHE A 110 13.13 21.43 -9.60
C PHE A 110 14.19 22.53 -9.76
N GLY A 111 13.86 23.69 -10.31
CA GLY A 111 14.79 24.81 -10.51
C GLY A 111 15.71 24.70 -11.73
N GLY A 112 15.32 23.89 -12.73
CA GLY A 112 15.99 23.76 -14.03
C GLY A 112 16.81 22.48 -14.17
N GLY A 113 17.36 22.26 -15.36
CA GLY A 113 18.11 21.03 -15.69
C GLY A 113 19.29 20.72 -14.78
N PRO A 114 20.19 21.69 -14.49
CA PRO A 114 21.33 21.46 -13.59
C PRO A 114 20.90 21.03 -12.19
N LEU A 115 19.93 21.73 -11.59
CA LEU A 115 19.45 21.41 -10.25
C LEU A 115 18.67 20.09 -10.22
N SER A 116 17.85 19.81 -11.24
CA SER A 116 17.18 18.51 -11.40
C SER A 116 18.18 17.34 -11.37
N ARG A 117 19.30 17.45 -12.11
CA ARG A 117 20.35 16.43 -12.15
C ARG A 117 21.07 16.28 -10.81
N ALA A 118 21.25 17.38 -10.09
CA ALA A 118 21.85 17.35 -8.76
C ALA A 118 20.93 16.72 -7.71
N LEU A 119 19.61 16.98 -7.78
CA LEU A 119 18.62 16.53 -6.80
C LEU A 119 18.14 15.10 -7.01
N HIS A 120 18.01 14.63 -8.26
CA HIS A 120 17.53 13.28 -8.59
C HIS A 120 18.18 12.15 -7.76
N PRO A 121 19.52 12.05 -7.64
CA PRO A 121 20.11 10.98 -6.85
C PRO A 121 19.77 11.06 -5.35
N TRP A 122 19.58 12.26 -4.79
CA TRP A 122 19.14 12.44 -3.41
C TRP A 122 17.70 11.97 -3.20
N PHE A 123 16.80 12.26 -4.14
CA PHE A 123 15.44 11.73 -4.11
C PHE A 123 15.45 10.19 -4.17
N GLY A 124 16.30 9.60 -5.01
CA GLY A 124 16.47 8.15 -5.10
C GLY A 124 16.96 7.53 -3.79
N VAL A 125 17.98 8.13 -3.15
CA VAL A 125 18.49 7.66 -1.85
C VAL A 125 17.41 7.73 -0.77
N LEU A 126 16.65 8.84 -0.71
CA LEU A 126 15.57 8.98 0.26
C LEU A 126 14.42 8.01 -0.01
N PHE A 127 14.08 7.77 -1.28
CA PHE A 127 13.12 6.73 -1.67
C PHE A 127 13.55 5.35 -1.17
N VAL A 128 14.79 4.94 -1.46
CA VAL A 128 15.33 3.64 -1.01
C VAL A 128 15.39 3.57 0.52
N PHE A 129 15.76 4.64 1.19
CA PHE A 129 15.82 4.70 2.66
C PHE A 129 14.44 4.51 3.30
N PHE A 130 13.43 5.29 2.90
CA PHE A 130 12.08 5.15 3.45
C PHE A 130 11.44 3.81 3.05
N PHE A 131 11.71 3.32 1.84
CA PHE A 131 11.22 2.00 1.43
C PHE A 131 11.89 0.88 2.21
N ALA A 132 13.17 0.98 2.56
CA ALA A 132 13.84 0.00 3.41
C ALA A 132 13.17 -0.06 4.81
N LEU A 133 12.87 1.09 5.42
CA LEU A 133 12.12 1.13 6.68
C LEU A 133 10.72 0.52 6.54
N GLN A 134 10.02 0.81 5.44
CA GLN A 134 8.71 0.23 5.13
C GLN A 134 8.79 -1.28 4.93
N ALA A 135 9.82 -1.76 4.23
CA ALA A 135 10.05 -3.17 3.97
C ALA A 135 10.28 -3.93 5.28
N LEU A 136 11.13 -3.42 6.18
CA LEU A 136 11.36 -4.03 7.49
C LEU A 136 10.06 -4.20 8.30
N ASN A 137 9.12 -3.25 8.21
CA ASN A 137 7.80 -3.36 8.85
C ASN A 137 6.95 -4.50 8.28
N TRP A 138 7.12 -4.80 6.99
CA TRP A 138 6.26 -5.71 6.21
C TRP A 138 6.93 -7.02 5.78
N LEU A 139 8.21 -7.26 6.08
CA LEU A 139 8.94 -8.46 5.63
C LEU A 139 8.22 -9.77 5.96
N LYS A 140 7.73 -9.91 7.21
CA LYS A 140 7.02 -11.11 7.65
C LYS A 140 5.68 -11.31 6.90
N PRO A 141 4.73 -10.34 6.89
CA PRO A 141 3.47 -10.53 6.17
C PRO A 141 3.62 -10.57 4.64
N MET A 142 4.72 -10.06 4.08
CA MET A 142 5.04 -10.13 2.64
C MET A 142 5.72 -11.43 2.20
N SER A 143 5.97 -12.35 3.12
CA SER A 143 6.48 -13.68 2.76
C SER A 143 5.50 -14.42 1.86
N TRP A 144 6.05 -15.14 0.89
CA TRP A 144 5.27 -15.93 -0.07
C TRP A 144 4.79 -17.23 0.57
N THR A 145 3.50 -17.51 0.46
CA THR A 145 2.82 -18.66 1.06
C THR A 145 2.12 -19.51 -0.01
N LYS A 146 1.65 -20.70 0.37
CA LYS A 146 0.88 -21.57 -0.53
C LYS A 146 -0.44 -20.92 -0.97
N ALA A 147 -1.04 -20.08 -0.11
CA ALA A 147 -2.24 -19.32 -0.44
C ALA A 147 -2.00 -18.33 -1.57
N ASP A 148 -0.82 -17.68 -1.58
CA ASP A 148 -0.46 -16.73 -2.64
C ASP A 148 -0.34 -17.43 -4.00
N SER A 149 0.28 -18.61 -4.03
CA SER A 149 0.34 -19.44 -5.24
C SER A 149 -1.06 -19.88 -5.70
N ALA A 150 -1.99 -20.14 -4.78
CA ALA A 150 -3.37 -20.47 -5.11
C ALA A 150 -4.12 -19.27 -5.69
N TRP A 151 -3.94 -18.08 -5.10
CA TRP A 151 -4.49 -16.83 -5.60
C TRP A 151 -3.98 -16.52 -7.02
N MET A 152 -2.68 -16.68 -7.28
CA MET A 152 -2.10 -16.45 -8.62
C MET A 152 -2.68 -17.39 -9.69
N ARG A 153 -3.00 -18.65 -9.36
CA ARG A 153 -3.69 -19.55 -10.30
C ARG A 153 -5.11 -19.11 -10.64
N ARG A 154 -5.73 -18.31 -9.76
CA ARG A 154 -7.07 -17.74 -9.92
C ARG A 154 -7.04 -16.26 -10.32
N LEU A 155 -5.88 -15.76 -10.75
CA LEU A 155 -5.69 -14.35 -11.09
C LEU A 155 -6.74 -13.86 -12.08
N ARG A 156 -7.01 -14.66 -13.12
CA ARG A 156 -7.99 -14.30 -14.17
C ARG A 156 -9.40 -14.12 -13.60
N SER A 157 -9.89 -15.05 -12.79
CA SER A 157 -11.25 -14.98 -12.23
C SER A 157 -11.38 -13.87 -11.18
N THR A 158 -10.30 -13.58 -10.46
CA THR A 158 -10.24 -12.52 -9.45
C THR A 158 -10.27 -11.14 -10.13
N ILE A 159 -9.49 -10.95 -11.20
CA ILE A 159 -9.45 -9.68 -11.95
C ILE A 159 -10.69 -9.49 -12.82
N SER A 160 -11.28 -10.56 -13.37
CA SER A 160 -12.51 -10.44 -14.18
C SER A 160 -13.75 -10.12 -13.36
N GLY A 161 -13.68 -10.21 -12.03
CA GLY A 161 -14.80 -9.97 -11.12
C GLY A 161 -15.90 -11.02 -11.22
N GLU A 162 -15.59 -12.20 -11.79
CA GLU A 162 -16.52 -13.34 -11.84
C GLU A 162 -16.91 -13.80 -10.42
N GLU A 163 -15.94 -13.79 -9.50
CA GLU A 163 -16.18 -14.00 -8.09
C GLU A 163 -16.22 -12.64 -7.36
N LYS A 164 -17.30 -12.42 -6.58
CA LYS A 164 -17.48 -11.18 -5.80
C LYS A 164 -16.63 -11.10 -4.53
N LEU A 165 -16.03 -12.22 -4.14
CA LEU A 165 -15.17 -12.35 -2.97
C LEU A 165 -13.85 -12.93 -3.46
N ASP A 166 -12.75 -12.39 -2.95
CA ASP A 166 -11.43 -12.96 -3.17
C ASP A 166 -11.35 -14.39 -2.58
N PRO A 167 -10.33 -15.18 -3.01
CA PRO A 167 -10.07 -16.49 -2.44
C PRO A 167 -10.08 -16.47 -0.89
N PRO A 168 -10.72 -17.46 -0.24
CA PRO A 168 -10.96 -17.45 1.21
C PRO A 168 -9.68 -17.52 2.05
N ASP A 169 -8.58 -17.91 1.45
CA ASP A 169 -7.23 -17.99 2.01
C ASP A 169 -6.43 -16.68 1.86
N THR A 170 -7.01 -15.62 1.28
CA THR A 170 -6.36 -14.32 1.13
C THR A 170 -6.18 -13.64 2.48
N GLY A 171 -4.93 -13.59 2.92
CA GLY A 171 -4.50 -13.05 4.22
C GLY A 171 -4.42 -11.52 4.24
N PHE A 172 -3.52 -11.00 5.09
CA PHE A 172 -3.37 -9.55 5.23
C PHE A 172 -3.03 -8.90 3.90
N PHE A 173 -2.03 -9.37 3.15
CA PHE A 173 -1.78 -8.92 1.77
C PHE A 173 -2.20 -10.01 0.78
N ASN A 174 -2.79 -9.62 -0.34
CA ASN A 174 -3.04 -10.54 -1.45
C ASN A 174 -1.75 -10.78 -2.27
N ALA A 175 -1.75 -11.79 -3.13
CA ALA A 175 -0.54 -12.14 -3.87
C ALA A 175 -0.10 -11.05 -4.85
N GLY A 176 -1.03 -10.31 -5.46
CA GLY A 176 -0.71 -9.16 -6.32
C GLY A 176 0.05 -8.05 -5.57
N GLN A 177 -0.41 -7.70 -4.36
CA GLN A 177 0.26 -6.75 -3.48
C GLN A 177 1.67 -7.23 -3.09
N LYS A 178 1.85 -8.53 -2.86
CA LYS A 178 3.17 -9.12 -2.57
C LYS A 178 4.10 -9.09 -3.79
N VAL A 179 3.58 -9.38 -4.99
CA VAL A 179 4.37 -9.27 -6.24
C VAL A 179 4.87 -7.84 -6.41
N GLN A 180 4.00 -6.84 -6.23
CA GLN A 180 4.39 -5.42 -6.30
C GLN A 180 5.44 -5.08 -5.23
N PHE A 181 5.29 -5.58 -4.01
CA PHE A 181 6.28 -5.38 -2.96
C PHE A 181 7.67 -5.91 -3.35
N TRP A 182 7.74 -7.14 -3.85
CA TRP A 182 9.01 -7.76 -4.25
C TRP A 182 9.61 -7.12 -5.50
N GLU A 183 8.78 -6.67 -6.43
CA GLU A 183 9.20 -5.87 -7.58
C GLU A 183 9.89 -4.57 -7.12
N ILE A 184 9.31 -3.85 -6.15
CA ILE A 184 9.93 -2.64 -5.59
C ILE A 184 11.22 -2.96 -4.83
N VAL A 185 11.28 -4.07 -4.07
CA VAL A 185 12.51 -4.51 -3.38
C VAL A 185 13.65 -4.72 -4.38
N ILE A 186 13.40 -5.47 -5.46
CA ILE A 186 14.39 -5.73 -6.50
C ILE A 186 14.78 -4.42 -7.20
N GLY A 187 13.79 -3.59 -7.55
CA GLY A 187 14.02 -2.28 -8.16
C GLY A 187 14.89 -1.37 -7.29
N CYS A 188 14.66 -1.32 -5.98
CA CYS A 188 15.49 -0.55 -5.04
C CYS A 188 16.95 -1.00 -5.03
N VAL A 189 17.21 -2.31 -5.08
CA VAL A 189 18.57 -2.85 -5.17
C VAL A 189 19.22 -2.43 -6.49
N VAL A 190 18.49 -2.58 -7.61
CA VAL A 190 18.98 -2.17 -8.94
C VAL A 190 19.27 -0.67 -8.97
N TYR A 191 18.35 0.18 -8.51
CA TYR A 191 18.54 1.63 -8.48
C TYR A 191 19.69 2.06 -7.59
N LEU A 192 19.90 1.41 -6.44
CA LEU A 192 21.00 1.78 -5.56
C LEU A 192 22.35 1.46 -6.22
N ILE A 193 22.51 0.26 -6.78
CA ILE A 193 23.76 -0.15 -7.43
C ILE A 193 24.02 0.71 -8.67
N THR A 194 23.06 0.77 -9.59
CA THR A 194 23.20 1.53 -10.85
C THR A 194 23.31 3.03 -10.58
N GLY A 195 22.50 3.57 -9.67
CA GLY A 195 22.51 4.98 -9.30
C GLY A 195 23.84 5.44 -8.72
N ILE A 196 24.47 4.63 -7.85
CA ILE A 196 25.81 4.93 -7.31
C ILE A 196 26.86 4.94 -8.43
N ILE A 197 26.83 3.96 -9.35
CA ILE A 197 27.76 3.90 -10.49
C ILE A 197 27.59 5.12 -11.40
N LEU A 198 26.35 5.48 -11.73
CA LEU A 198 26.04 6.65 -12.56
C LEU A 198 26.44 7.96 -11.89
N TRP A 199 26.24 8.08 -10.57
CA TRP A 199 26.59 9.27 -9.80
C TRP A 199 28.11 9.46 -9.71
N ALA A 200 28.86 8.38 -9.46
CA ALA A 200 30.33 8.42 -9.41
C ALA A 200 30.99 8.57 -10.79
N GLY A 201 30.30 8.13 -11.85
CA GLY A 201 30.69 8.32 -13.24
C GLY A 201 31.86 7.45 -13.71
N ALA A 202 32.20 7.62 -14.99
CA ALA A 202 33.16 6.75 -15.69
C ALA A 202 34.60 6.88 -15.19
N ARG A 203 34.95 7.97 -14.49
CA ARG A 203 36.28 8.12 -13.87
C ARG A 203 36.52 7.11 -12.75
N THR A 204 35.45 6.70 -12.07
CA THR A 204 35.53 5.79 -10.91
C THR A 204 35.29 4.34 -11.32
N PHE A 205 34.27 4.09 -12.16
CA PHE A 205 33.82 2.73 -12.50
C PHE A 205 34.12 2.30 -13.94
N GLY A 206 34.71 3.18 -14.75
CA GLY A 206 34.97 2.93 -16.17
C GLY A 206 33.72 3.11 -17.06
N PRO A 207 33.91 3.28 -18.38
CA PRO A 207 32.82 3.57 -19.31
C PRO A 207 31.85 2.38 -19.49
N ILE A 208 32.34 1.14 -19.44
CA ILE A 208 31.53 -0.06 -19.65
C ILE A 208 30.51 -0.23 -18.51
N ALA A 209 30.93 -0.10 -17.25
CA ALA A 209 30.04 -0.23 -16.10
C ALA A 209 28.95 0.84 -16.09
N VAL A 210 29.31 2.08 -16.45
CA VAL A 210 28.36 3.19 -16.58
C VAL A 210 27.35 2.92 -17.69
N ALA A 211 27.79 2.42 -18.85
CA ALA A 211 26.89 2.09 -19.97
C ALA A 211 25.86 1.02 -19.58
N PHE A 212 26.29 -0.07 -18.92
CA PHE A 212 25.36 -1.08 -18.40
C PHE A 212 24.43 -0.51 -17.32
N SER A 213 24.93 0.39 -16.48
CA SER A 213 24.13 1.00 -15.42
C SER A 213 23.01 1.86 -15.98
N TYR A 214 23.22 2.61 -17.06
CA TYR A 214 22.13 3.32 -17.74
C TYR A 214 21.03 2.35 -18.18
N ILE A 215 21.39 1.29 -18.91
CA ILE A 215 20.43 0.31 -19.44
C ILE A 215 19.61 -0.33 -18.32
N LEU A 216 20.29 -0.80 -17.25
CA LEU A 216 19.61 -1.46 -16.14
C LEU A 216 18.74 -0.51 -15.33
N HIS A 217 19.20 0.73 -15.13
CA HIS A 217 18.43 1.76 -14.44
C HIS A 217 17.15 2.10 -15.22
N ASP A 218 17.26 2.26 -16.53
CA ASP A 218 16.15 2.62 -17.41
C ASP A 218 15.12 1.50 -17.53
N ILE A 219 15.56 0.25 -17.70
CA ILE A 219 14.67 -0.93 -17.72
C ILE A 219 13.93 -1.03 -16.38
N SER A 220 14.65 -0.88 -15.26
CA SER A 220 14.02 -0.92 -13.94
C SER A 220 13.02 0.23 -13.77
N ALA A 221 13.32 1.44 -14.26
CA ALA A 221 12.41 2.59 -14.24
C ALA A 221 11.10 2.32 -15.01
N ILE A 222 11.18 1.66 -16.17
CA ILE A 222 10.00 1.30 -16.97
C ILE A 222 9.15 0.23 -16.26
N ILE A 223 9.79 -0.78 -15.68
CA ILE A 223 9.08 -1.84 -14.93
C ILE A 223 8.33 -1.23 -13.73
N MET A 224 9.01 -0.41 -12.95
CA MET A 224 8.45 0.30 -11.80
C MET A 224 7.36 1.29 -12.18
N LEU A 225 7.48 1.96 -13.33
CA LEU A 225 6.42 2.80 -13.89
C LEU A 225 5.16 1.97 -14.17
N GLY A 226 5.29 0.78 -14.77
CA GLY A 226 4.17 -0.13 -14.96
C GLY A 226 3.54 -0.56 -13.63
N GLY A 227 4.38 -0.93 -12.66
CA GLY A 227 3.96 -1.32 -11.31
C GLY A 227 3.16 -0.23 -10.58
N ILE A 228 3.62 1.03 -10.62
CA ILE A 228 2.91 2.12 -9.96
C ILE A 228 1.53 2.38 -10.59
N PHE A 229 1.37 2.26 -11.90
CA PHE A 229 0.06 2.40 -12.53
C PHE A 229 -0.91 1.31 -12.06
N ILE A 230 -0.45 0.06 -12.00
CA ILE A 230 -1.25 -1.06 -11.47
C ILE A 230 -1.60 -0.82 -10.00
N HIS A 231 -0.61 -0.40 -9.19
CA HIS A 231 -0.81 -0.09 -7.78
C HIS A 231 -1.84 1.02 -7.56
N MET A 232 -1.76 2.11 -8.32
CA MET A 232 -2.72 3.22 -8.25
C MET A 232 -4.12 2.79 -8.68
N TYR A 233 -4.23 2.01 -9.78
CA TYR A 233 -5.50 1.49 -10.27
C TYR A 233 -6.18 0.60 -9.21
N LEU A 234 -5.48 -0.38 -8.66
CA LEU A 234 -6.03 -1.27 -7.64
C LEU A 234 -6.38 -0.50 -6.36
N SER A 235 -5.56 0.47 -5.96
CA SER A 235 -5.80 1.24 -4.73
C SER A 235 -7.02 2.16 -4.81
N THR A 236 -7.43 2.57 -6.01
CA THR A 236 -8.49 3.57 -6.21
C THR A 236 -9.77 2.98 -6.79
N ILE A 237 -9.66 2.24 -7.89
CA ILE A 237 -10.78 1.76 -8.69
C ILE A 237 -10.96 0.26 -8.53
N GLY A 238 -9.88 -0.51 -8.57
CA GLY A 238 -9.92 -1.98 -8.54
C GLY A 238 -10.42 -2.55 -7.21
N GLU A 239 -10.01 -1.94 -6.09
CA GLU A 239 -10.43 -2.34 -4.74
C GLU A 239 -10.97 -1.11 -3.97
N PRO A 240 -12.23 -0.69 -4.22
CA PRO A 240 -12.77 0.55 -3.67
C PRO A 240 -12.73 0.55 -2.13
N GLY A 241 -12.03 1.53 -1.56
CA GLY A 241 -11.79 1.64 -0.11
C GLY A 241 -10.32 1.42 0.29
N THR A 242 -9.49 0.83 -0.58
CA THR A 242 -8.06 0.63 -0.32
C THR A 242 -7.31 1.96 -0.12
N PHE A 243 -7.62 3.00 -0.89
CA PHE A 243 -7.03 4.34 -0.70
C PHE A 243 -7.33 4.92 0.70
N GLN A 244 -8.51 4.64 1.27
CA GLN A 244 -8.88 5.10 2.62
C GLN A 244 -8.04 4.40 3.70
N ALA A 245 -7.59 3.17 3.44
CA ALA A 245 -6.67 2.45 4.32
C ALA A 245 -5.34 3.19 4.51
N MET A 246 -4.83 3.88 3.48
CA MET A 246 -3.55 4.61 3.55
C MET A 246 -3.67 6.05 4.02
N THR A 247 -4.86 6.67 3.91
CA THR A 247 -5.10 8.01 4.43
C THR A 247 -5.57 7.98 5.89
N ARG A 248 -6.62 7.18 6.19
CA ARG A 248 -7.24 7.08 7.52
C ARG A 248 -6.68 5.95 8.38
N GLY A 249 -6.26 4.85 7.75
CA GLY A 249 -5.78 3.66 8.48
C GLY A 249 -6.82 2.62 8.80
N ALA A 250 -8.08 2.88 8.48
CA ALA A 250 -9.19 1.98 8.69
C ALA A 250 -9.85 1.63 7.35
N VAL A 251 -10.44 0.44 7.29
CA VAL A 251 -11.20 -0.06 6.14
C VAL A 251 -12.58 -0.46 6.61
N SER A 252 -13.57 -0.37 5.73
CA SER A 252 -14.88 -0.92 6.05
C SER A 252 -14.78 -2.42 6.27
N GLU A 253 -15.66 -2.90 7.13
CA GLU A 253 -15.89 -4.33 7.34
C GLU A 253 -16.16 -5.02 5.98
N ALA A 254 -16.99 -4.38 5.12
CA ALA A 254 -17.28 -4.81 3.75
C ALA A 254 -16.06 -5.08 2.89
N TRP A 255 -15.13 -4.15 2.90
CA TRP A 255 -13.89 -4.29 2.16
C TRP A 255 -13.06 -5.48 2.68
N ALA A 256 -13.03 -5.69 4.00
CA ALA A 256 -12.23 -6.73 4.62
C ALA A 256 -12.68 -8.15 4.23
N TRP A 257 -13.97 -8.49 4.32
CA TRP A 257 -14.42 -9.82 3.89
C TRP A 257 -14.47 -10.00 2.38
N THR A 258 -14.51 -8.91 1.60
CA THR A 258 -14.46 -8.98 0.14
C THR A 258 -13.06 -9.25 -0.39
N PHE A 259 -12.06 -8.47 0.01
CA PHE A 259 -10.71 -8.53 -0.57
C PHE A 259 -9.71 -9.31 0.29
N HIS A 260 -9.99 -9.50 1.58
CA HIS A 260 -9.06 -10.14 2.52
C HIS A 260 -9.78 -11.08 3.50
N PRO A 261 -10.45 -12.14 3.01
CA PRO A 261 -11.37 -12.94 3.81
C PRO A 261 -10.68 -13.68 4.97
N ALA A 262 -9.46 -14.16 4.78
CA ALA A 262 -8.73 -14.87 5.84
C ALA A 262 -8.31 -13.90 6.96
N TRP A 263 -7.87 -12.69 6.59
CA TRP A 263 -7.56 -11.63 7.55
C TRP A 263 -8.81 -11.15 8.30
N TYR A 264 -9.94 -10.99 7.61
CA TYR A 264 -11.21 -10.64 8.25
C TYR A 264 -11.60 -11.68 9.30
N LYS A 265 -11.49 -12.98 8.97
CA LYS A 265 -11.76 -14.08 9.89
C LYS A 265 -10.81 -14.06 11.09
N GLU A 266 -9.52 -13.79 10.86
CA GLU A 266 -8.51 -13.69 11.91
C GLU A 266 -8.84 -12.58 12.92
N VAL A 267 -9.21 -11.38 12.44
CA VAL A 267 -9.44 -10.22 13.31
C VAL A 267 -10.81 -10.27 14.00
N THR A 268 -11.83 -10.80 13.33
CA THR A 268 -13.22 -10.74 13.81
C THR A 268 -13.78 -12.06 14.33
N GLY A 269 -13.13 -13.18 14.02
CA GLY A 269 -13.64 -14.54 14.29
C GLY A 269 -14.86 -14.94 13.44
N ARG A 270 -15.39 -14.05 12.60
CA ARG A 270 -16.58 -14.30 11.79
C ARG A 270 -16.22 -14.96 10.47
N ASP A 271 -17.14 -15.80 9.97
CA ASP A 271 -17.01 -16.35 8.63
C ASP A 271 -17.27 -15.26 7.58
N PRO A 272 -16.34 -15.01 6.63
CA PRO A 272 -16.46 -13.92 5.66
C PRO A 272 -17.62 -14.13 4.69
N ARG A 273 -17.93 -15.39 4.29
CA ARG A 273 -19.04 -15.68 3.37
C ARG A 273 -20.38 -15.41 4.05
N ARG A 274 -20.54 -15.85 5.30
CA ARG A 274 -21.75 -15.55 6.09
C ARG A 274 -21.93 -14.04 6.28
N ALA A 275 -20.87 -13.32 6.63
CA ALA A 275 -20.93 -11.86 6.79
C ALA A 275 -21.35 -11.15 5.48
N TYR A 276 -20.82 -11.59 4.34
CA TYR A 276 -21.24 -11.11 3.03
C TYR A 276 -22.72 -11.41 2.73
N GLU A 277 -23.18 -12.64 2.99
CA GLU A 277 -24.56 -13.04 2.76
C GLU A 277 -25.55 -12.26 3.63
N GLU A 278 -25.25 -12.06 4.90
CA GLU A 278 -26.05 -11.22 5.81
C GLU A 278 -26.12 -9.77 5.31
N ALA A 279 -24.99 -9.20 4.88
CA ALA A 279 -24.96 -7.85 4.32
C ALA A 279 -25.81 -7.74 3.04
N ARG A 280 -25.75 -8.76 2.17
CA ARG A 280 -26.56 -8.84 0.96
C ARG A 280 -28.06 -8.86 1.28
N GLN A 281 -28.47 -9.72 2.21
CA GLN A 281 -29.88 -9.83 2.64
C GLN A 281 -30.39 -8.51 3.24
N ARG A 282 -29.57 -7.81 4.04
CA ARG A 282 -29.93 -6.48 4.59
C ARG A 282 -30.14 -5.44 3.48
N MET A 283 -29.30 -5.44 2.45
CA MET A 283 -29.45 -4.53 1.31
C MET A 283 -30.70 -4.84 0.47
N GLU A 284 -31.00 -6.12 0.26
CA GLU A 284 -32.20 -6.57 -0.45
C GLU A 284 -33.48 -6.21 0.31
N ALA A 285 -33.51 -6.44 1.63
CA ALA A 285 -34.62 -6.07 2.49
C ALA A 285 -34.84 -4.54 2.56
N GLY A 286 -33.76 -3.76 2.49
CA GLY A 286 -33.83 -2.30 2.46
C GLY A 286 -34.33 -1.72 1.13
N ARG A 287 -34.15 -2.43 0.00
CA ARG A 287 -34.67 -2.04 -1.32
C ARG A 287 -36.14 -2.38 -1.53
N SER A 288 -36.67 -3.33 -0.78
CA SER A 288 -38.07 -3.76 -0.83
C SER A 288 -39.02 -2.84 -0.03
N LYS A 289 -38.49 -1.83 0.67
CA LYS A 289 -39.25 -0.84 1.45
C LYS A 289 -39.16 0.53 0.78
#